data_AF-A0A924A7B0-F1
#
_entry.id   AF-A0A924A7B0-F1
#
_cell.length_a   1.000
_cell.length_b   1.000
_cell.length_c   1.000
_cell.angle_alpha   90.00
_cell.angle_beta   90.00
_cell.angle_gamma   90.00
#
_symmetry.space_group_name_H-M   'P 1'
#
loop_
_entity.id
_entity.type
_entity.pdbx_description
1 polymer ?
#
loop_
_entity_poly.entity_id
_entity_poly.type
_entity_poly.pdbx_seq_one_letter_code
_entity_poly.pdbx_strand_id
1 'polypeptide(L)'
;MKLMGHLATNRGSIIPYLLIFFPAVLFIIYQLASVVSIANKEQTRVRTITSITITQANLMAYLKDPTAWSKTIADPVNVNLNCLRTHSNCVVGNEGNFQVDDAVGNVIYNSIPSTSGFDTGGGTCNNYGLILSGSQCPIRVNLSWKADCSLPCTPTRVKIIGDFVVSGQTNQIQLNMKPYYFEFLLNVP
;
A
#
# COMPACT_ATOMS: atom_id res chain seq x y z
N MET A 1 -25.64 -32.50 -83.01
CA MET A 1 -24.40 -32.35 -82.24
C MET A 1 -24.77 -31.72 -80.90
N LYS A 2 -24.99 -32.52 -79.85
CA LYS A 2 -25.53 -32.08 -78.55
C LYS A 2 -24.47 -32.43 -77.50
N LEU A 3 -23.66 -31.44 -77.11
CA LEU A 3 -22.68 -31.59 -76.04
C LEU A 3 -23.45 -31.56 -74.71
N MET A 4 -23.67 -32.73 -74.11
CA MET A 4 -24.17 -32.83 -72.74
C MET A 4 -22.98 -32.88 -71.78
N GLY A 5 -22.73 -31.76 -71.11
CA GLY A 5 -21.75 -31.66 -70.03
C GLY A 5 -22.33 -32.22 -68.73
N HIS A 6 -21.75 -33.32 -68.23
CA HIS A 6 -22.00 -33.82 -66.89
C HIS A 6 -21.28 -32.93 -65.87
N LEU A 7 -22.03 -32.02 -65.23
CA LEU A 7 -21.60 -31.37 -64.00
C LEU A 7 -21.79 -32.37 -62.85
N ALA A 8 -20.72 -33.09 -62.51
CA ALA A 8 -20.66 -33.87 -61.28
C ALA A 8 -20.57 -32.92 -60.08
N THR A 9 -21.71 -32.65 -59.45
CA THR A 9 -21.81 -31.84 -58.24
C THR A 9 -21.17 -32.59 -57.07
N ASN A 10 -19.89 -32.34 -56.81
CA ASN A 10 -19.19 -32.77 -55.60
C ASN A 10 -19.89 -32.13 -54.37
N ARG A 11 -20.84 -32.84 -53.77
CA ARG A 11 -21.33 -32.55 -52.42
C ARG A 11 -20.25 -32.96 -51.43
N GLY A 12 -19.17 -32.18 -51.37
CA GLY A 12 -18.15 -32.31 -50.35
C GLY A 12 -18.81 -32.17 -48.99
N SER A 13 -18.76 -33.22 -48.17
CA SER A 13 -19.27 -33.19 -46.81
C SER A 13 -18.57 -32.07 -46.05
N ILE A 14 -19.33 -31.13 -45.48
CA ILE A 14 -18.82 -30.00 -44.66
C ILE A 14 -18.46 -30.44 -43.23
N ILE A 15 -18.85 -31.67 -42.86
CA ILE A 15 -18.70 -32.25 -41.52
C ILE A 15 -17.24 -32.29 -41.02
N PRO A 16 -16.21 -32.69 -41.80
CA PRO A 16 -14.84 -32.75 -41.29
C PRO A 16 -14.27 -31.36 -40.96
N TYR A 17 -14.70 -30.32 -41.67
CA TYR A 17 -14.27 -28.95 -41.36
C TYR A 17 -14.86 -28.48 -40.03
N LEU A 18 -16.16 -28.73 -39.78
CA LEU A 18 -16.80 -28.36 -38.52
C LEU A 18 -16.18 -29.06 -37.30
N LEU A 19 -15.77 -30.33 -37.44
CA LEU A 19 -15.14 -31.09 -36.35
C LEU A 19 -13.73 -30.59 -35.99
N ILE A 20 -13.01 -29.95 -36.92
CA ILE A 20 -11.67 -29.40 -36.67
C ILE A 20 -11.74 -27.95 -36.17
N PHE A 21 -12.62 -27.12 -36.76
CA PHE A 21 -12.70 -25.71 -36.40
C PHE A 21 -13.30 -25.47 -35.01
N PHE A 22 -14.31 -26.25 -34.62
CA PHE A 22 -14.99 -26.07 -33.33
C PHE A 22 -14.07 -26.21 -32.10
N PRO A 23 -13.25 -27.28 -31.95
CA PRO A 23 -12.34 -27.39 -30.82
C PRO A 23 -11.23 -26.33 -30.83
N ALA A 24 -10.74 -25.92 -32.01
CA ALA A 24 -9.74 -24.87 -32.13
C ALA A 24 -10.28 -23.51 -31.63
N VAL A 25 -11.51 -23.16 -32.00
CA VAL A 25 -12.17 -21.93 -31.54
C VAL A 25 -12.43 -21.98 -30.02
N LEU A 26 -12.90 -23.11 -29.49
CA LEU A 26 -13.10 -23.27 -28.05
C LEU A 26 -11.79 -23.15 -27.26
N PHE A 27 -10.70 -23.71 -27.79
CA PHE A 27 -9.38 -23.60 -27.16
C PHE A 27 -8.92 -22.13 -27.11
N ILE A 28 -9.08 -21.37 -28.19
CA ILE A 28 -8.73 -19.94 -28.21
C ILE A 28 -9.54 -19.15 -27.17
N ILE A 29 -10.85 -19.41 -27.08
CA ILE A 29 -11.73 -18.74 -26.09
C ILE A 29 -11.27 -19.05 -24.65
N TYR A 30 -10.89 -20.30 -24.36
CA TYR A 30 -10.39 -20.69 -23.04
C TYR A 30 -9.09 -19.95 -22.67
N GLN A 31 -8.16 -19.81 -23.61
CA GLN A 31 -6.90 -19.09 -23.37
C GLN A 31 -7.11 -17.60 -23.10
N LEU A 32 -8.13 -16.96 -23.69
CA LEU A 32 -8.42 -15.54 -23.45
C LEU A 32 -8.94 -15.28 -22.03
N ALA A 33 -9.72 -16.20 -21.46
CA ALA A 33 -10.28 -16.03 -20.11
C ALA A 33 -9.19 -16.02 -19.03
N SER A 34 -8.15 -16.85 -19.17
CA SER A 34 -7.03 -16.90 -18.21
C SER A 34 -6.21 -15.60 -18.23
N VAL A 35 -5.96 -15.03 -19.42
CA VAL A 35 -5.22 -13.77 -19.59
C VAL A 35 -5.93 -12.60 -18.90
N VAL A 36 -7.25 -12.51 -19.00
CA VAL A 36 -8.04 -11.46 -18.33
C VAL A 36 -7.90 -11.55 -16.80
N SER A 37 -7.94 -12.76 -16.24
CA SER A 37 -7.78 -12.95 -14.80
C SER A 37 -6.41 -12.50 -14.29
N ILE A 38 -5.35 -12.79 -15.06
CA ILE A 38 -3.97 -12.41 -14.75
C ILE A 38 -3.82 -10.88 -14.88
N ALA A 39 -4.36 -10.29 -15.94
CA ALA A 39 -4.32 -8.85 -16.15
C ALA A 39 -5.01 -8.07 -15.01
N ASN A 40 -6.17 -8.53 -14.54
CA ASN A 40 -6.88 -7.92 -13.42
C ASN A 40 -6.09 -8.00 -12.11
N LYS A 41 -5.42 -9.14 -11.87
CA LYS A 41 -4.57 -9.33 -10.69
C LYS A 41 -3.36 -8.39 -10.71
N GLU A 42 -2.66 -8.29 -11.85
CA GLU A 42 -1.52 -7.39 -11.99
C GLU A 42 -1.94 -5.92 -11.93
N GLN A 43 -3.06 -5.54 -12.54
CA GLN A 43 -3.57 -4.18 -12.46
C GLN A 43 -3.89 -3.79 -11.00
N THR A 44 -4.50 -4.71 -10.23
CA THR A 44 -4.77 -4.49 -8.81
C THR A 44 -3.48 -4.29 -8.02
N ARG A 45 -2.47 -5.14 -8.27
CA ARG A 45 -1.15 -5.04 -7.65
C ARG A 45 -0.47 -3.69 -7.94
N VAL A 46 -0.48 -3.24 -9.20
CA VAL A 46 0.09 -1.95 -9.60
C VAL A 46 -0.62 -0.78 -8.90
N ARG A 47 -1.95 -0.82 -8.81
CA ARG A 47 -2.72 0.21 -8.08
C ARG A 47 -2.36 0.24 -6.60
N THR A 48 -2.25 -0.92 -5.95
CA THR A 48 -1.83 -1.00 -4.55
C THR A 48 -0.43 -0.43 -4.33
N ILE A 49 0.55 -0.77 -5.16
CA ILE A 49 1.93 -0.24 -5.05
C ILE A 49 1.96 1.28 -5.27
N THR A 50 1.18 1.77 -6.24
CA THR A 50 1.08 3.21 -6.52
C THR A 50 0.49 3.94 -5.33
N SER A 51 -0.61 3.42 -4.76
CA SER A 51 -1.25 3.96 -3.57
C SER A 51 -0.29 4.00 -2.38
N ILE A 52 0.45 2.91 -2.13
CA ILE A 52 1.47 2.86 -1.07
C ILE A 52 2.55 3.92 -1.28
N THR A 53 3.00 4.12 -2.51
CA THR A 53 4.02 5.13 -2.85
C THR A 53 3.50 6.55 -2.60
N ILE A 54 2.25 6.83 -2.95
CA ILE A 54 1.59 8.12 -2.69
C ILE A 54 1.44 8.34 -1.18
N THR A 55 0.92 7.35 -0.44
CA THR A 55 0.79 7.41 1.01
C THR A 55 2.14 7.62 1.69
N GLN A 56 3.19 6.92 1.24
CA GLN A 56 4.55 7.11 1.72
C GLN A 56 5.02 8.54 1.50
N ALA A 57 4.84 9.07 0.28
CA ALA A 57 5.25 10.43 -0.04
C ALA A 57 4.52 11.47 0.83
N ASN A 58 3.21 11.30 1.02
CA ASN A 58 2.38 12.19 1.84
C ASN A 58 2.83 12.15 3.31
N LEU A 59 2.95 10.96 3.91
CA LEU A 59 3.43 10.81 5.29
C LEU A 59 4.83 11.39 5.47
N MET A 60 5.71 11.17 4.49
CA MET A 60 7.06 11.74 4.53
C MET A 60 7.08 13.25 4.41
N ALA A 61 6.12 13.87 3.71
CA ALA A 61 6.01 15.32 3.66
C ALA A 61 5.72 15.89 5.06
N TYR A 62 4.78 15.31 5.80
CA TYR A 62 4.47 15.74 7.17
C TYR A 62 5.59 15.45 8.16
N LEU A 63 6.22 14.27 8.09
CA LEU A 63 7.32 13.92 8.98
C LEU A 63 8.60 14.75 8.72
N LYS A 64 8.79 15.25 7.50
CA LYS A 64 9.90 16.16 7.15
C LYS A 64 9.61 17.62 7.43
N ASP A 65 8.35 18.00 7.63
CA ASP A 65 7.98 19.36 8.01
C ASP A 65 8.30 19.57 9.50
N PRO A 66 9.22 20.48 9.85
CA PRO A 66 9.62 20.70 11.25
C PRO A 66 8.45 21.18 12.14
N THR A 67 7.50 21.91 11.57
CA THR A 67 6.34 22.43 12.30
C THR A 67 5.35 21.30 12.59
N ALA A 68 5.03 20.50 11.58
CA ALA A 68 4.17 19.32 11.74
C ALA A 68 4.77 18.30 12.72
N TRP A 69 6.09 18.07 12.64
CA TRP A 69 6.80 17.21 13.58
C TRP A 69 6.79 17.76 15.01
N SER A 70 6.98 19.08 15.18
CA SER A 70 6.86 19.72 16.50
C SER A 70 5.46 19.55 17.09
N LYS A 71 4.40 19.68 16.27
CA LYS A 71 3.01 19.38 16.69
C LYS A 71 2.85 17.93 17.10
N THR A 72 3.35 17.01 16.29
CA THR A 72 3.37 15.57 16.55
C THR A 72 4.03 15.23 17.90
N ILE A 73 5.20 15.80 18.20
CA ILE A 73 5.87 15.59 19.51
C ILE A 73 5.07 16.21 20.66
N ALA A 74 4.45 17.37 20.43
CA ALA A 74 3.71 18.09 21.46
C ALA A 74 2.39 17.39 21.87
N ASP A 75 1.75 16.66 20.95
CA ASP A 75 0.45 16.02 21.18
C ASP A 75 0.47 15.08 22.41
N PRO A 76 -0.43 15.27 23.40
CA PRO A 76 -0.53 14.42 24.59
C PRO A 76 -0.88 12.95 24.29
N VAL A 77 -1.51 12.64 23.16
CA VAL A 77 -1.81 11.28 22.71
C VAL A 77 -0.52 10.50 22.43
N ASN A 78 0.55 11.19 22.01
CA ASN A 78 1.85 10.62 21.73
C ASN A 78 2.71 10.40 22.98
N VAL A 79 2.19 9.64 23.93
CA VAL A 79 2.84 9.36 25.22
C VAL A 79 4.26 8.79 25.08
N ASN A 80 4.50 8.01 24.02
CA ASN A 80 5.81 7.41 23.76
C ASN A 80 6.87 8.47 23.40
N LEU A 81 6.47 9.62 22.84
CA LEU A 81 7.38 10.71 22.47
C LEU A 81 7.68 11.66 23.64
N ASN A 82 7.22 11.37 24.87
CA ASN A 82 7.32 12.30 26.00
C ASN A 82 8.76 12.74 26.30
N CYS A 83 9.75 11.85 26.20
CA CYS A 83 11.14 12.22 26.44
C CYS A 83 11.68 13.23 25.42
N LEU A 84 11.20 13.18 24.16
CA LEU A 84 11.49 14.19 23.15
C LEU A 84 10.86 15.54 23.53
N ARG A 85 9.59 15.51 23.95
CA ARG A 85 8.82 16.70 24.34
C ARG A 85 9.43 17.44 25.54
N THR A 86 9.83 16.69 26.58
CA THR A 86 10.41 17.26 27.81
C THR A 86 11.91 17.48 27.72
N HIS A 87 12.54 17.15 26.60
CA HIS A 87 14.00 17.18 26.42
C HIS A 87 14.74 16.41 27.54
N SER A 88 14.14 15.33 28.04
CA SER A 88 14.74 14.49 29.07
C SER A 88 15.52 13.33 28.43
N ASN A 89 16.32 12.62 29.23
CA ASN A 89 16.98 11.41 28.76
C ASN A 89 15.94 10.39 28.26
N CYS A 90 15.99 10.03 26.98
CA CYS A 90 15.23 8.90 26.47
C CYS A 90 15.92 7.59 26.89
N VAL A 91 15.15 6.53 27.15
CA VAL A 91 15.76 5.21 27.34
C VAL A 91 16.31 4.74 26.00
N VAL A 92 17.54 4.20 25.98
CA VAL A 92 18.10 3.62 24.76
C VAL A 92 17.19 2.50 24.28
N GLY A 93 16.77 2.58 23.02
CA GLY A 93 15.82 1.65 22.45
C GLY A 93 14.37 1.88 22.86
N ASN A 94 14.05 3.00 23.52
CA ASN A 94 12.66 3.43 23.66
C ASN A 94 12.04 3.50 22.26
N GLU A 95 10.95 2.78 22.09
CA GLU A 95 10.24 2.65 20.84
C GLU A 95 8.74 2.63 21.09
N GLY A 96 7.97 3.05 20.11
CA GLY A 96 6.52 2.99 20.22
C GLY A 96 5.81 3.57 19.03
N ASN A 97 4.53 3.22 18.90
CA ASN A 97 3.67 3.80 17.90
C ASN A 97 3.28 5.23 18.29
N PHE A 98 2.96 6.03 17.28
CA PHE A 98 2.56 7.43 17.46
C PHE A 98 1.60 7.86 16.34
N GLN A 99 0.97 9.00 16.58
CA GLN A 99 0.13 9.75 15.66
C GLN A 99 0.96 10.84 14.97
N VAL A 100 0.69 11.09 13.70
CA VAL A 100 1.27 12.16 12.89
C VAL A 100 0.25 13.28 12.75
N ASP A 101 0.66 14.48 13.10
CA ASP A 101 -0.13 15.70 12.93
C ASP A 101 0.44 16.56 11.80
N ASP A 102 -0.39 17.41 11.20
CA ASP A 102 0.06 18.45 10.28
C ASP A 102 0.61 19.69 11.03
N ALA A 103 1.06 20.70 10.27
CA ALA A 103 1.60 21.93 10.83
C ALA A 103 0.57 22.76 11.64
N VAL A 104 -0.73 22.53 11.44
CA VAL A 104 -1.82 23.20 12.15
C VAL A 104 -2.21 22.43 13.43
N GLY A 105 -1.83 21.15 13.52
CA GLY A 105 -2.16 20.25 14.62
C GLY A 105 -3.37 19.36 14.34
N ASN A 106 -3.77 19.18 13.08
CA ASN A 106 -4.77 18.18 12.73
C ASN A 106 -4.12 16.81 12.59
N VAL A 107 -4.83 15.78 13.03
CA VAL A 107 -4.39 14.39 12.88
C VAL A 107 -4.43 13.98 11.42
N ILE A 108 -3.27 13.68 10.85
CA ILE A 108 -3.17 13.13 9.50
C ILE A 108 -3.22 11.60 9.55
N TYR A 109 -2.54 10.99 10.52
CA TYR A 109 -2.53 9.54 10.62
C TYR A 109 -2.28 9.10 12.04
N ASN A 110 -2.99 8.08 12.52
CA ASN A 110 -2.81 7.58 13.86
C ASN A 110 -2.42 6.10 13.85
N SER A 111 -1.16 5.77 14.17
CA SER A 111 -0.70 4.38 14.22
C SER A 111 -1.01 3.68 15.56
N ILE A 112 -1.58 4.40 16.53
CA ILE A 112 -1.91 3.89 17.86
C ILE A 112 -3.13 2.95 17.80
N PRO A 113 -4.31 3.36 17.29
CA PRO A 113 -5.42 2.44 17.08
C PRO A 113 -5.13 1.50 15.90
N SER A 114 -5.69 0.29 15.96
CA SER A 114 -5.50 -0.71 14.89
C SER A 114 -6.34 -0.50 13.64
N THR A 115 -7.24 0.50 13.67
CA THR A 115 -8.29 0.73 12.67
C THR A 115 -7.95 1.81 11.65
N SER A 116 -6.92 2.62 11.88
CA SER A 116 -6.50 3.64 10.92
C SER A 116 -5.79 3.02 9.72
N GLY A 117 -6.06 3.55 8.54
CA GLY A 117 -5.50 3.09 7.29
C GLY A 117 -5.67 4.11 6.17
N PHE A 118 -5.48 3.63 4.94
CA PHE A 118 -5.55 4.39 3.71
C PHE A 118 -6.39 3.67 2.67
N ASP A 119 -7.12 4.44 1.88
CA ASP A 119 -7.79 4.00 0.68
C ASP A 119 -6.82 3.82 -0.49
N THR A 120 -7.31 3.29 -1.62
CA THR A 120 -6.49 3.09 -2.82
C THR A 120 -6.09 4.38 -3.55
N GLY A 121 -6.67 5.52 -3.17
CA GLY A 121 -6.27 6.86 -3.61
C GLY A 121 -5.24 7.53 -2.69
N GLY A 122 -4.91 6.90 -1.55
CA GLY A 122 -4.00 7.46 -0.54
C GLY A 122 -4.70 8.40 0.46
N GLY A 123 -6.02 8.46 0.45
CA GLY A 123 -6.82 9.15 1.47
C GLY A 123 -6.87 8.35 2.78
N THR A 124 -6.93 9.04 3.92
CA THR A 124 -6.97 8.42 5.25
C THR A 124 -8.36 7.88 5.58
N CYS A 125 -8.46 6.76 6.28
CA CYS A 125 -9.73 6.19 6.69
C CYS A 125 -9.61 5.34 7.97
N ASN A 126 -10.74 5.05 8.65
CA ASN A 126 -10.77 4.52 10.03
C ASN A 126 -11.33 3.09 10.17
N ASN A 127 -11.34 2.30 9.08
CA ASN A 127 -11.94 0.97 9.02
C ASN A 127 -10.99 -0.10 8.48
N TYR A 128 -9.69 0.02 8.76
CA TYR A 128 -8.71 -0.98 8.35
C TYR A 128 -9.08 -2.37 8.89
N GLY A 129 -8.97 -3.38 8.04
CA GLY A 129 -9.21 -4.78 8.40
C GLY A 129 -10.68 -5.20 8.48
N LEU A 130 -11.63 -4.26 8.33
CA LEU A 130 -13.04 -4.62 8.20
C LEU A 130 -13.29 -5.17 6.79
N ILE A 131 -13.56 -6.49 6.72
CA ILE A 131 -14.00 -7.19 5.51
C ILE A 131 -15.49 -6.91 5.28
N LEU A 132 -15.85 -5.64 5.23
CA LEU A 132 -17.11 -5.25 4.61
C LEU A 132 -16.86 -5.27 3.10
N SER A 133 -17.75 -5.90 2.34
CA SER A 133 -17.65 -6.08 0.89
C SER A 133 -17.24 -4.75 0.21
N GLY A 134 -15.97 -4.65 -0.19
CA GLY A 134 -15.39 -3.41 -0.70
C GLY A 134 -14.66 -2.54 0.34
N SER A 135 -13.84 -3.15 1.21
CA SER A 135 -13.06 -2.44 2.24
C SER A 135 -12.39 -1.20 1.65
N GLN A 136 -12.86 -0.02 2.09
CA GLN A 136 -12.36 1.28 1.67
C GLN A 136 -10.95 1.56 2.21
N CYS A 137 -10.43 0.70 3.10
CA CYS A 137 -9.16 0.88 3.81
C CYS A 137 -8.24 -0.34 3.65
N PRO A 138 -7.78 -0.66 2.42
CA PRO A 138 -6.96 -1.84 2.22
C PRO A 138 -5.54 -1.68 2.78
N ILE A 139 -5.04 -0.46 2.98
CA ILE A 139 -3.64 -0.22 3.36
C ILE A 139 -3.57 0.31 4.79
N ARG A 140 -2.61 -0.15 5.58
CA ARG A 140 -2.26 0.42 6.89
C ARG A 140 -0.76 0.61 6.98
N VAL A 141 -0.33 1.59 7.75
CA VAL A 141 1.08 1.84 8.05
C VAL A 141 1.32 1.66 9.54
N ASN A 142 2.12 0.69 9.93
CA ASN A 142 2.60 0.61 11.30
C ASN A 142 3.77 1.58 11.43
N LEU A 143 3.52 2.77 11.97
CA LEU A 143 4.55 3.77 12.26
C LEU A 143 5.00 3.63 13.70
N SER A 144 6.31 3.45 13.87
CA SER A 144 6.97 3.50 15.16
C SER A 144 8.20 4.40 15.09
N TRP A 145 8.61 4.91 16.23
CA TRP A 145 9.86 5.66 16.37
C TRP A 145 10.81 4.88 17.28
N LYS A 146 12.11 5.20 17.19
CA LYS A 146 13.14 4.68 18.09
C LYS A 146 14.18 5.76 18.38
N ALA A 147 14.58 5.90 19.64
CA ALA A 147 15.69 6.77 20.02
C ALA A 147 17.02 6.23 19.46
N ASP A 148 17.79 7.09 18.77
CA ASP A 148 19.10 6.73 18.18
C ASP A 148 20.22 7.57 18.80
N CYS A 149 20.71 7.12 19.95
CA CYS A 149 21.57 7.88 20.86
C CYS A 149 22.47 6.97 21.70
N SER A 150 23.58 7.53 22.20
CA SER A 150 24.43 6.95 23.25
C SER A 150 24.11 7.58 24.62
N LEU A 151 24.41 6.89 25.73
CA LEU A 151 24.16 7.41 27.07
C LEU A 151 25.13 8.55 27.45
N PRO A 152 24.66 9.64 28.11
CA PRO A 152 23.26 9.98 28.38
C PRO A 152 22.51 10.35 27.08
N CYS A 153 21.35 9.71 26.86
CA CYS A 153 20.60 9.82 25.62
C CYS A 153 19.77 11.10 25.59
N THR A 154 20.42 12.20 25.24
CA THR A 154 19.74 13.41 24.78
C THR A 154 19.43 13.21 23.29
N PRO A 155 18.15 13.05 22.92
CA PRO A 155 17.75 12.60 21.58
C PRO A 155 17.99 13.71 20.56
N THR A 156 19.20 13.79 20.00
CA THR A 156 19.50 14.62 18.83
C THR A 156 19.02 13.98 17.53
N ARG A 157 18.82 12.66 17.54
CA ARG A 157 18.39 11.87 16.39
C ARG A 157 17.33 10.87 16.79
N VAL A 158 16.34 10.73 15.92
CA VAL A 158 15.30 9.71 16.02
C VAL A 158 15.22 8.94 14.71
N LYS A 159 14.97 7.65 14.83
CA LYS A 159 14.73 6.75 13.72
C LYS A 159 13.24 6.50 13.61
N ILE A 160 12.64 6.82 12.47
CA ILE A 160 11.24 6.49 12.18
C ILE A 160 11.20 5.23 11.33
N ILE A 161 10.40 4.27 11.76
CA ILE A 161 10.22 2.97 11.14
C ILE A 161 8.76 2.89 10.71
N GLY A 162 8.53 2.49 9.46
CA GLY A 162 7.20 2.38 8.88
C GLY A 162 7.07 1.07 8.13
N ASP A 163 6.02 0.31 8.40
CA ASP A 163 5.71 -0.93 7.68
C ASP A 163 4.32 -0.87 7.08
N PHE A 164 4.23 -1.05 5.75
CA PHE A 164 2.94 -1.13 5.07
C PHE A 164 2.34 -2.53 5.17
N VAL A 165 1.07 -2.61 5.58
CA VAL A 165 0.28 -3.84 5.64
C VAL A 165 -0.96 -3.68 4.75
N VAL A 166 -1.22 -4.67 3.90
CA VAL A 166 -2.37 -4.68 2.99
C VAL A 166 -3.38 -5.74 3.44
N SER A 167 -4.63 -5.35 3.65
CA SER A 167 -5.72 -6.24 4.07
C SER A 167 -6.22 -7.12 2.92
N GLY A 168 -6.75 -8.31 3.25
CA GLY A 168 -7.37 -9.20 2.28
C GLY A 168 -6.40 -10.00 1.38
N GLN A 169 -5.08 -9.87 1.56
CA GLN A 169 -4.12 -10.75 0.89
C GLN A 169 -3.62 -11.82 1.86
N THR A 170 -3.84 -13.09 1.53
CA THR A 170 -3.32 -14.26 2.27
C THR A 170 -1.80 -14.26 2.32
N ASN A 171 -1.17 -13.67 1.30
CA ASN A 171 0.24 -13.35 1.28
C ASN A 171 0.37 -11.85 1.56
N GLN A 172 0.63 -11.50 2.83
CA GLN A 172 0.96 -10.11 3.16
C GLN A 172 2.14 -9.68 2.29
N ILE A 173 1.91 -8.71 1.41
CA ILE A 173 3.02 -8.02 0.75
C ILE A 173 3.60 -7.09 1.83
N GLN A 174 4.52 -7.61 2.62
CA GLN A 174 5.33 -6.78 3.51
C GLN A 174 6.26 -5.95 2.63
N LEU A 175 5.88 -4.70 2.40
CA LEU A 175 6.79 -3.73 1.81
C LEU A 175 7.60 -3.15 2.96
N ASN A 176 8.75 -3.77 3.22
CA ASN A 176 9.74 -3.23 4.16
C ASN A 176 10.17 -1.86 3.63
N MET A 177 9.68 -0.80 4.25
CA MET A 177 10.22 0.52 3.97
C MET A 177 11.65 0.56 4.53
N LYS A 178 12.54 1.23 3.81
CA LYS A 178 13.84 1.54 4.40
C LYS A 178 13.61 2.47 5.59
N PRO A 179 14.24 2.21 6.75
CA PRO A 179 14.14 3.11 7.88
C PRO A 179 14.61 4.50 7.49
N TYR A 180 13.91 5.53 7.96
CA TYR A 180 14.28 6.92 7.71
C TYR A 180 14.86 7.53 8.98
N TYR A 181 15.95 8.26 8.81
CA TYR A 181 16.66 8.95 9.89
C TYR A 181 16.39 10.43 9.77
N PHE A 182 15.94 11.04 10.86
CA PHE A 182 15.80 12.47 10.95
C PHE A 182 16.88 13.00 11.89
N GLU A 183 17.74 13.85 11.36
CA GLU A 183 18.61 14.70 12.17
C GLU A 183 17.86 15.99 12.41
N PHE A 184 17.24 16.10 13.58
CA PHE A 184 16.64 17.36 13.99
C PHE A 184 17.75 18.19 14.61
N LEU A 185 18.11 19.28 13.94
CA LEU A 185 18.67 20.41 14.65
C LEU A 185 17.53 20.92 15.52
N LEU A 186 17.43 20.41 16.74
CA LEU A 186 16.71 21.06 17.82
C LEU A 186 17.41 22.41 18.01
N ASN A 187 17.08 23.39 17.17
CA ASN A 187 17.40 24.78 17.39
C ASN A 187 16.51 25.22 18.55
N VAL A 188 16.90 24.79 19.74
CA VAL A 188 16.37 25.29 21.00
C VAL A 188 16.99 26.69 21.17
N PRO A 189 16.19 27.78 21.15
CA PRO A 189 16.67 29.07 21.64
C PRO A 189 17.00 29.02 23.14
#